data_AF-A0A914YD69-F1
#
_entry.id   AF-A0A914YD69-F1
#
_cell.length_a   1.000
_cell.length_b   1.000
_cell.length_c   1.000
_cell.angle_alpha   90.00
_cell.angle_beta   90.00
_cell.angle_gamma   90.00
#
_symmetry.space_group_name_H-M   'P 1'
#
loop_
_entity.id
_entity.type
_entity.pdbx_description
1 polymer ?
#
loop_
_entity_poly.entity_id
_entity_poly.type
_entity_poly.pdbx_seq_one_letter_code
_entity_poly.pdbx_strand_id
1 'polypeptide(L)'
;MAPLEFVTLIAQQKLRTTTSLPFTTEKSKFTPVNAAACSALNCTFSFGECLNYLDSSPDWSLSHGPIGNPATGIRGDASLLPFNREGSFAFVEGPKSYSRFKTDAFEIEKDIYFMFAYYKVSHSAEFRLIIKKEDERGEQVIFEAPRTTIESRRWFREIRKLEIGRYNYITFEVRNLPANAYVGIDEFLILNESQQPFCSVIPESRFIESFVDPTIRH
;
A
#
# COMPACT_ATOMS: atom_id res chain seq x y z
N MET A 1 -57.37 75.45 -33.18
CA MET A 1 -57.03 75.14 -34.59
C MET A 1 -56.23 73.85 -34.61
N ALA A 2 -56.49 72.96 -35.57
CA ALA A 2 -55.52 71.96 -36.03
C ALA A 2 -54.79 72.53 -37.28
N PRO A 3 -53.72 71.94 -37.84
CA PRO A 3 -53.76 70.58 -38.40
C PRO A 3 -52.51 69.69 -38.14
N LEU A 4 -52.57 68.54 -38.82
CA LEU A 4 -51.69 67.39 -39.11
C LEU A 4 -50.19 67.75 -39.43
N GLU A 5 -49.21 66.84 -39.58
CA GLU A 5 -49.11 65.47 -40.19
C GLU A 5 -48.10 64.55 -39.44
N PHE A 6 -48.24 63.19 -39.42
CA PHE A 6 -47.73 62.17 -40.40
C PHE A 6 -46.18 62.24 -40.59
N VAL A 7 -45.32 61.20 -40.49
CA VAL A 7 -45.38 59.75 -40.84
C VAL A 7 -44.54 58.84 -39.89
N THR A 8 -44.78 57.52 -39.98
CA THR A 8 -44.07 56.31 -39.46
C THR A 8 -42.55 56.22 -39.74
N LEU A 9 -41.73 55.22 -39.33
CA LEU A 9 -41.84 53.87 -38.70
C LEU A 9 -40.68 53.79 -37.63
N ILE A 10 -40.12 52.69 -37.07
CA ILE A 10 -40.14 51.21 -37.25
C ILE A 10 -40.22 50.55 -35.85
N ALA A 11 -40.59 49.27 -35.75
CA ALA A 11 -40.65 48.49 -34.50
C ALA A 11 -39.42 47.56 -34.28
N GLN A 12 -39.24 47.08 -33.04
CA GLN A 12 -38.88 45.67 -32.78
C GLN A 12 -39.21 45.22 -31.34
N GLN A 13 -39.49 43.92 -31.18
CA GLN A 13 -39.94 43.33 -29.92
C GLN A 13 -38.76 42.87 -29.05
N LYS A 14 -38.84 43.14 -27.73
CA LYS A 14 -37.82 42.75 -26.76
C LYS A 14 -38.00 41.28 -26.35
N LEU A 15 -37.28 40.35 -27.01
CA LEU A 15 -37.22 38.96 -26.56
C LEU A 15 -36.66 38.88 -25.13
N ARG A 16 -37.17 37.92 -24.35
CA ARG A 16 -36.62 37.57 -23.03
C ARG A 16 -35.53 36.51 -23.22
N THR A 17 -34.28 36.89 -23.02
CA THR A 17 -33.17 35.93 -22.97
C THR A 17 -33.16 35.23 -21.62
N THR A 18 -33.46 33.93 -21.58
CA THR A 18 -33.33 33.12 -20.36
C THR A 18 -31.86 32.83 -20.10
N THR A 19 -31.24 33.51 -19.14
CA THR A 19 -29.84 33.27 -18.76
C THR A 19 -29.72 31.96 -17.98
N SER A 20 -29.37 30.87 -18.66
CA SER A 20 -28.98 29.62 -18.01
C SER A 20 -27.63 29.79 -17.32
N LEU A 21 -27.60 29.66 -15.99
CA LEU A 21 -26.35 29.56 -15.23
C LEU A 21 -25.58 28.30 -15.66
N PRO A 22 -24.26 28.38 -15.87
CA PRO A 22 -23.46 27.19 -16.17
C PRO A 22 -23.42 26.29 -14.91
N PHE A 23 -23.92 25.06 -15.05
CA PHE A 23 -23.83 24.06 -14.00
C PHE A 23 -22.38 23.53 -13.97
N THR A 24 -21.51 24.23 -13.24
CA THR A 24 -20.14 23.78 -12.98
C THR A 24 -20.18 22.57 -12.07
N THR A 25 -20.24 21.38 -12.68
CA THR A 25 -20.10 20.12 -11.96
C THR A 25 -18.68 19.97 -11.46
N GLU A 26 -18.39 20.56 -10.29
CA GLU A 26 -17.21 20.15 -9.52
C GLU A 26 -17.36 18.66 -9.22
N LYS A 27 -16.62 17.85 -9.97
CA LYS A 27 -16.30 16.48 -9.55
C LYS A 27 -15.42 16.61 -8.32
N SER A 28 -16.05 16.77 -7.14
CA SER A 28 -15.40 16.63 -5.86
C SER A 28 -14.57 15.35 -5.92
N LYS A 29 -13.25 15.52 -5.94
CA LYS A 29 -12.30 14.44 -6.09
C LYS A 29 -12.27 13.73 -4.75
N PHE A 30 -13.19 12.79 -4.57
CA PHE A 30 -13.36 12.01 -3.34
C PHE A 30 -12.09 11.21 -3.09
N THR A 31 -11.16 11.86 -2.39
CA THR A 31 -9.94 11.25 -1.89
C THR A 31 -10.43 10.38 -0.74
N PRO A 32 -10.35 9.04 -0.83
CA PRO A 32 -10.85 8.20 0.24
C PRO A 32 -10.08 8.55 1.52
N VAL A 33 -10.80 8.60 2.64
CA VAL A 33 -10.42 9.30 3.88
C VAL A 33 -9.14 8.77 4.56
N ASN A 34 -8.50 7.72 4.03
CA ASN A 34 -7.20 7.22 4.49
C ASN A 34 -6.26 6.90 3.29
N ALA A 35 -6.37 7.63 2.18
CA ALA A 35 -5.60 7.37 0.95
C ALA A 35 -4.07 7.33 1.18
N ALA A 36 -3.54 8.21 2.03
CA ALA A 36 -2.12 8.23 2.39
C ALA A 36 -1.71 6.94 3.13
N ALA A 37 -2.48 6.51 4.14
CA ALA A 37 -2.23 5.24 4.83
C ALA A 37 -2.36 4.04 3.88
N CYS A 38 -3.28 4.09 2.92
CA CYS A 38 -3.38 3.05 1.89
C CYS A 38 -2.17 3.02 0.93
N SER A 39 -1.55 4.15 0.55
CA SER A 39 -0.28 4.12 -0.20
C SER A 39 0.90 3.66 0.67
N ALA A 40 0.88 3.98 1.98
CA ALA A 40 1.99 3.68 2.89
C ALA A 40 1.98 2.26 3.49
N LEU A 41 0.82 1.59 3.53
CA LEU A 41 0.60 0.33 4.28
C LEU A 41 -0.17 -0.75 3.50
N ASN A 42 -0.28 -0.64 2.19
CA ASN A 42 -0.86 -1.69 1.32
C ASN A 42 0.15 -2.06 0.23
N CYS A 43 0.83 -3.20 0.37
CA CYS A 43 1.99 -3.57 -0.46
C CYS A 43 2.22 -5.09 -0.49
N THR A 44 2.17 -5.67 -1.69
CA THR A 44 2.56 -7.07 -2.00
C THR A 44 3.97 -7.15 -2.59
N PHE A 45 4.72 -6.03 -2.56
CA PHE A 45 6.01 -5.84 -3.23
C PHE A 45 6.04 -6.16 -4.74
N SER A 46 4.88 -6.30 -5.39
CA SER A 46 4.80 -6.64 -6.82
C SER A 46 4.97 -5.42 -7.73
N PHE A 47 4.40 -4.29 -7.32
CA PHE A 47 4.42 -3.01 -8.03
C PHE A 47 3.99 -1.86 -7.10
N GLY A 48 4.08 -0.62 -7.58
CA GLY A 48 3.56 0.56 -6.90
C GLY A 48 4.59 1.35 -6.11
N GLU A 49 4.15 2.47 -5.51
CA GLU A 49 5.01 3.42 -4.80
C GLU A 49 5.68 2.81 -3.55
N CYS A 50 5.12 1.73 -3.00
CA CYS A 50 5.69 1.05 -1.83
C CYS A 50 7.05 0.39 -2.07
N LEU A 51 7.48 0.22 -3.33
CA LEU A 51 8.83 -0.24 -3.64
C LEU A 51 9.90 0.80 -3.26
N ASN A 52 9.54 2.10 -3.26
CA ASN A 52 10.45 3.21 -2.94
C ASN A 52 11.01 3.13 -1.50
N TYR A 53 10.37 2.38 -0.60
CA TYR A 53 10.88 2.13 0.75
C TYR A 53 12.27 1.48 0.70
N LEU A 54 12.50 0.62 -0.30
CA LEU A 54 13.75 -0.14 -0.48
C LEU A 54 14.88 0.71 -1.07
N ASP A 55 14.56 1.69 -1.95
CA ASP A 55 15.55 2.61 -2.54
C ASP A 55 16.32 3.42 -1.48
N SER A 56 15.65 3.75 -0.37
CA SER A 56 16.25 4.45 0.77
C SER A 56 17.07 3.54 1.71
N SER A 57 17.09 2.22 1.44
CA SER A 57 17.40 1.18 2.43
C SER A 57 18.34 0.09 1.84
N PRO A 58 19.62 0.41 1.57
CA PRO A 58 20.52 -0.35 0.67
C PRO A 58 20.90 -1.78 1.12
N ASP A 59 20.46 -2.21 2.30
CA ASP A 59 20.59 -3.60 2.77
C ASP A 59 19.41 -4.49 2.37
N TRP A 60 18.26 -3.89 2.05
CA TRP A 60 17.06 -4.61 1.62
C TRP A 60 17.03 -4.72 0.10
N SER A 61 16.37 -5.75 -0.39
CA SER A 61 16.27 -6.04 -1.81
C SER A 61 14.91 -6.65 -2.13
N LEU A 62 14.44 -6.42 -3.35
CA LEU A 62 13.25 -7.05 -3.90
C LEU A 62 13.63 -8.40 -4.53
N SER A 63 12.79 -9.42 -4.33
CA SER A 63 12.82 -10.66 -5.10
C SER A 63 11.48 -10.90 -5.79
N HIS A 64 11.53 -11.55 -6.95
CA HIS A 64 10.37 -12.08 -7.69
C HIS A 64 10.46 -13.62 -7.79
N GLY A 65 10.95 -14.28 -6.74
CA GLY A 65 11.14 -15.73 -6.72
C GLY A 65 12.02 -16.23 -5.57
N PRO A 66 12.36 -17.54 -5.55
CA PRO A 66 13.15 -18.16 -4.48
C PRO A 66 14.58 -17.61 -4.39
N ILE A 67 15.07 -17.40 -3.16
CA ILE A 67 16.45 -16.95 -2.88
C ILE A 67 17.16 -17.86 -1.88
N GLY A 68 18.48 -17.83 -1.90
CA GLY A 68 19.33 -18.51 -0.92
C GLY A 68 19.34 -20.03 -1.04
N ASN A 69 19.97 -20.68 -0.05
CA ASN A 69 20.15 -22.14 -0.03
C ASN A 69 18.89 -22.88 0.48
N PRO A 70 18.77 -24.21 0.26
CA PRO A 70 17.57 -24.96 0.64
C PRO A 70 17.19 -25.00 2.13
N ALA A 71 18.11 -24.68 3.05
CA ALA A 71 17.90 -24.81 4.50
C ALA A 71 17.51 -23.49 5.20
N THR A 72 17.91 -22.34 4.66
CA THR A 72 17.61 -21.00 5.22
C THR A 72 16.96 -20.04 4.24
N GLY A 73 16.95 -20.34 2.94
CA GLY A 73 16.43 -19.47 1.88
C GLY A 73 14.92 -19.38 1.81
N ILE A 74 14.43 -18.21 1.38
CA ILE A 74 13.00 -17.92 1.16
C ILE A 74 12.58 -18.59 -0.16
N ARG A 75 11.43 -19.26 -0.16
CA ARG A 75 11.03 -20.18 -1.25
C ARG A 75 10.01 -19.62 -2.24
N GLY A 76 9.69 -18.33 -2.10
CA GLY A 76 8.52 -17.68 -2.66
C GLY A 76 7.93 -16.71 -1.65
N ASP A 77 6.96 -15.89 -2.06
CA ASP A 77 6.29 -14.88 -1.23
C ASP A 77 5.25 -15.47 -0.27
N ALA A 78 4.54 -14.62 0.47
CA ALA A 78 3.53 -14.98 1.47
C ALA A 78 2.07 -14.93 0.98
N SER A 79 1.80 -14.54 -0.27
CA SER A 79 0.45 -14.39 -0.85
C SER A 79 -0.37 -15.68 -0.76
N LEU A 80 0.26 -16.83 -1.04
CA LEU A 80 -0.23 -18.17 -0.78
C LEU A 80 0.64 -18.85 0.27
N LEU A 81 0.05 -19.56 1.24
CA LEU A 81 0.79 -20.32 2.24
C LEU A 81 0.93 -21.80 1.82
N PRO A 82 2.08 -22.46 2.06
CA PRO A 82 3.22 -21.98 2.86
C PRO A 82 4.15 -20.98 2.16
N PHE A 83 4.10 -20.87 0.83
CA PHE A 83 4.70 -19.82 0.00
C PHE A 83 4.18 -19.87 -1.44
N ASN A 84 4.13 -18.75 -2.16
CA ASN A 84 3.91 -18.70 -3.62
C ASN A 84 5.24 -18.54 -4.38
N ARG A 85 5.56 -19.44 -5.31
CA ARG A 85 6.87 -19.44 -6.01
C ARG A 85 7.07 -18.30 -7.01
N GLU A 86 5.99 -17.79 -7.58
CA GLU A 86 6.00 -16.84 -8.70
C GLU A 86 5.66 -15.41 -8.25
N GLY A 87 5.66 -15.20 -6.93
CA GLY A 87 5.33 -13.95 -6.27
C GLY A 87 6.54 -13.09 -5.87
N SER A 88 6.30 -12.02 -5.13
CA SER A 88 7.26 -10.95 -4.85
C SER A 88 7.37 -10.59 -3.37
N PHE A 89 8.58 -10.37 -2.86
CA PHE A 89 8.79 -10.01 -1.45
C PHE A 89 10.05 -9.16 -1.25
N ALA A 90 10.05 -8.33 -0.19
CA ALA A 90 11.26 -7.67 0.28
C ALA A 90 12.06 -8.61 1.21
N PHE A 91 13.39 -8.56 1.14
CA PHE A 91 14.26 -9.33 2.03
C PHE A 91 15.55 -8.59 2.39
N VAL A 92 16.21 -9.07 3.44
CA VAL A 92 17.59 -8.72 3.79
C VAL A 92 18.40 -10.01 4.00
N GLU A 93 19.58 -10.07 3.38
CA GLU A 93 20.55 -11.16 3.51
C GLU A 93 21.67 -10.80 4.50
N GLY A 94 22.02 -11.73 5.39
CA GLY A 94 23.12 -11.57 6.33
C GLY A 94 24.50 -11.90 5.74
N PRO A 95 25.59 -11.33 6.30
CA PRO A 95 25.64 -10.78 7.65
C PRO A 95 25.26 -9.29 7.73
N LYS A 96 24.40 -8.95 8.70
CA LYS A 96 24.04 -7.56 9.07
C LYS A 96 23.97 -7.41 10.58
N SER A 97 24.71 -6.46 11.15
CA SER A 97 24.58 -6.07 12.56
C SER A 97 23.28 -5.29 12.80
N TYR A 98 22.91 -4.44 11.85
CA TYR A 98 21.73 -3.58 11.85
C TYR A 98 21.24 -3.40 10.41
N SER A 99 19.93 -3.33 10.21
CA SER A 99 19.29 -2.95 8.95
C SER A 99 17.83 -2.57 9.17
N ARG A 100 17.29 -1.62 8.39
CA ARG A 100 15.85 -1.29 8.36
C ARG A 100 15.44 -0.56 7.09
N PHE A 101 14.17 -0.65 6.74
CA PHE A 101 13.49 0.32 5.85
C PHE A 101 12.33 1.00 6.57
N LYS A 102 11.85 2.12 6.00
CA LYS A 102 10.70 2.89 6.49
C LYS A 102 9.63 2.97 5.41
N THR A 103 8.36 2.98 5.83
CA THR A 103 7.26 3.44 4.98
C THR A 103 7.34 4.96 4.83
N ASP A 104 6.55 5.51 3.91
CA ASP A 104 6.19 6.93 3.93
C ASP A 104 5.42 7.31 5.22
N ALA A 105 5.26 8.62 5.42
CA ALA A 105 4.42 9.19 6.47
C ALA A 105 2.93 9.14 6.09
N PHE A 106 2.05 8.98 7.07
CA PHE A 106 0.60 8.86 6.86
C PHE A 106 -0.22 9.29 8.08
N GLU A 107 -1.51 9.54 7.84
CA GLU A 107 -2.52 9.85 8.86
C GLU A 107 -3.59 8.74 8.88
N ILE A 108 -3.97 8.32 10.09
CA ILE A 108 -5.03 7.35 10.38
C ILE A 108 -6.16 8.11 11.08
N GLU A 109 -7.35 8.16 10.47
CA GLU A 109 -8.50 8.89 11.04
C GLU A 109 -9.38 8.05 12.00
N LYS A 110 -9.15 6.74 12.09
CA LYS A 110 -9.79 5.82 13.04
C LYS A 110 -8.95 4.56 13.20
N ASP A 111 -9.04 3.91 14.35
CA ASP A 111 -8.26 2.70 14.65
C ASP A 111 -8.37 1.63 13.54
N ILE A 112 -7.23 1.03 13.20
CA ILE A 112 -7.10 0.00 12.16
C ILE A 112 -6.28 -1.19 12.64
N TYR A 113 -6.34 -2.28 11.90
CA TYR A 113 -5.48 -3.44 12.09
C TYR A 113 -4.52 -3.55 10.89
N PHE A 114 -3.23 -3.34 11.11
CA PHE A 114 -2.19 -3.55 10.12
C PHE A 114 -1.77 -5.01 10.12
N MET A 115 -1.97 -5.71 8.99
CA MET A 115 -1.46 -7.04 8.74
C MET A 115 -0.14 -6.95 7.95
N PHE A 116 0.80 -7.84 8.26
CA PHE A 116 1.99 -8.08 7.45
C PHE A 116 2.40 -9.57 7.54
N ALA A 117 3.13 -10.05 6.55
CA ALA A 117 3.82 -11.33 6.61
C ALA A 117 5.32 -11.15 6.90
N TYR A 118 5.91 -12.11 7.62
CA TYR A 118 7.36 -12.18 7.83
C TYR A 118 7.90 -13.60 7.73
N TYR A 119 9.16 -13.72 7.31
CA TYR A 119 9.96 -14.94 7.28
C TYR A 119 11.22 -14.72 8.10
N LYS A 120 11.56 -15.65 9.01
CA LYS A 120 12.73 -15.55 9.89
C LYS A 120 13.21 -16.94 10.31
N VAL A 121 14.45 -17.28 9.99
CA VAL A 121 15.04 -18.61 10.29
C VAL A 121 16.23 -18.60 11.25
N SER A 122 16.78 -17.44 11.59
CA SER A 122 17.86 -17.35 12.58
C SER A 122 17.32 -17.15 14.00
N HIS A 123 17.89 -17.92 14.94
CA HIS A 123 17.71 -17.75 16.38
C HIS A 123 18.48 -16.54 16.94
N SER A 124 19.58 -16.12 16.29
CA SER A 124 20.40 -14.98 16.72
C SER A 124 19.87 -13.64 16.20
N ALA A 125 19.14 -13.65 15.09
CA ALA A 125 18.58 -12.45 14.51
C ALA A 125 17.43 -11.93 15.36
N GLU A 126 17.39 -10.63 15.57
CA GLU A 126 16.21 -9.90 16.03
C GLU A 126 15.46 -9.37 14.79
N PHE A 127 14.14 -9.39 14.83
CA PHE A 127 13.29 -8.71 13.85
C PHE A 127 12.14 -8.04 14.60
N ARG A 128 11.92 -6.75 14.35
CA ARG A 128 10.92 -5.91 15.04
C ARG A 128 10.10 -5.08 14.06
N LEU A 129 8.82 -4.88 14.41
CA LEU A 129 8.00 -3.80 13.86
C LEU A 129 8.00 -2.63 14.85
N ILE A 130 8.35 -1.46 14.36
CA ILE A 130 8.50 -0.26 15.16
C ILE A 130 7.71 0.88 14.48
N ILE A 131 7.02 1.70 15.27
CA ILE A 131 6.27 2.87 14.79
C ILE A 131 6.89 4.16 15.31
N LYS A 132 6.63 5.26 14.59
CA LYS A 132 6.94 6.61 15.04
C LYS A 132 5.76 7.55 14.77
N LYS A 133 4.96 7.88 15.79
CA LYS A 133 3.97 8.96 15.69
C LYS A 133 4.65 10.35 15.64
N GLU A 134 3.92 11.37 15.20
CA GLU A 134 4.39 12.78 15.16
C GLU A 134 4.47 13.42 16.55
N ASP A 135 3.50 13.13 17.42
CA ASP A 135 3.30 13.73 18.75
C ASP A 135 4.11 13.06 19.87
N GLU A 136 4.39 11.77 19.72
CA GLU A 136 5.24 11.00 20.63
C GLU A 136 6.72 11.43 20.53
N ARG A 137 7.49 11.25 21.62
CA ARG A 137 8.94 11.57 21.64
C ARG A 137 9.80 10.48 20.99
N GLY A 138 9.63 9.23 21.42
CA GLY A 138 10.43 8.09 20.98
C GLY A 138 9.92 7.41 19.70
N GLU A 139 10.58 6.31 19.34
CA GLU A 139 10.00 5.22 18.54
C GLU A 139 9.37 4.17 19.49
N GLN A 140 8.33 3.45 19.08
CA GLN A 140 7.71 2.38 19.87
C GLN A 140 7.81 1.03 19.14
N VAL A 141 8.35 0.01 19.80
CA VAL A 141 8.28 -1.39 19.34
C VAL A 141 6.86 -1.92 19.57
N ILE A 142 6.17 -2.33 18.51
CA ILE A 142 4.80 -2.91 18.58
C ILE A 142 4.78 -4.42 18.26
N PHE A 143 5.85 -4.95 17.68
CA PHE A 143 6.08 -6.37 17.52
C PHE A 143 7.57 -6.70 17.58
N GLU A 144 7.90 -7.85 18.18
CA GLU A 144 9.20 -8.50 18.07
C GLU A 144 8.96 -9.97 17.75
N ALA A 145 9.60 -10.46 16.69
CA ALA A 145 9.39 -11.83 16.22
C ALA A 145 9.96 -12.84 17.23
N PRO A 146 9.21 -13.93 17.54
CA PRO A 146 9.68 -14.96 18.44
C PRO A 146 11.06 -15.54 18.11
N ARG A 147 11.68 -16.14 19.12
CA ARG A 147 12.82 -17.05 18.91
C ARG A 147 12.36 -18.19 18.01
N THR A 148 13.13 -18.47 16.98
CA THR A 148 12.76 -19.46 15.97
C THR A 148 12.74 -20.89 16.54
N THR A 149 12.02 -21.77 15.87
CA THR A 149 11.99 -23.21 16.11
C THR A 149 12.21 -23.95 14.79
N ILE A 150 12.14 -25.29 14.80
CA ILE A 150 12.19 -26.11 13.58
C ILE A 150 11.05 -25.72 12.60
N GLU A 151 9.91 -25.25 13.12
CA GLU A 151 8.74 -24.83 12.34
C GLU A 151 8.83 -23.41 11.76
N SER A 152 9.89 -22.65 12.05
CA SER A 152 10.03 -21.26 11.60
C SER A 152 10.44 -21.10 10.13
N ARG A 153 10.60 -22.20 9.38
CA ARG A 153 10.96 -22.19 7.95
C ARG A 153 9.75 -21.94 7.03
N ARG A 154 8.93 -20.95 7.37
CA ARG A 154 7.69 -20.57 6.65
C ARG A 154 7.38 -19.09 6.88
N TRP A 155 6.46 -18.57 6.08
CA TRP A 155 5.84 -17.27 6.34
C TRP A 155 4.88 -17.35 7.53
N PHE A 156 4.89 -16.30 8.35
CA PHE A 156 3.95 -16.05 9.43
C PHE A 156 3.24 -14.74 9.14
N ARG A 157 1.90 -14.72 9.26
CA ARG A 157 1.10 -13.48 9.19
C ARG A 157 0.84 -12.97 10.59
N GLU A 158 1.09 -11.69 10.81
CA GLU A 158 0.90 -10.97 12.06
C GLU A 158 -0.12 -9.86 11.86
N ILE A 159 -0.88 -9.54 12.89
CA ILE A 159 -1.80 -8.40 12.92
C ILE A 159 -1.47 -7.54 14.13
N ARG A 160 -1.39 -6.23 13.92
CA ARG A 160 -1.12 -5.23 14.97
C ARG A 160 -2.13 -4.09 14.85
N LYS A 161 -2.75 -3.73 15.97
CA LYS A 161 -3.62 -2.55 16.02
C LYS A 161 -2.75 -1.30 15.88
N LEU A 162 -3.16 -0.38 15.01
CA LEU A 162 -2.66 1.00 14.98
C LEU A 162 -3.79 1.92 15.42
N GLU A 163 -3.44 2.91 16.23
CA GLU A 163 -4.37 3.89 16.79
C GLU A 163 -4.54 5.07 15.82
N ILE A 164 -5.68 5.77 15.93
CA ILE A 164 -5.87 7.11 15.34
C ILE A 164 -4.67 8.03 15.61
N GLY A 165 -4.23 8.78 14.58
CA GLY A 165 -3.11 9.72 14.70
C GLY A 165 -2.24 9.81 13.45
N ARG A 166 -1.15 10.59 13.56
CA ARG A 166 -0.18 10.83 12.49
C ARG A 166 1.13 10.12 12.74
N TYR A 167 1.66 9.50 11.69
CA TYR A 167 2.82 8.63 11.74
C TYR A 167 3.88 9.13 10.76
N ASN A 168 5.08 9.39 11.26
CA ASN A 168 6.24 9.70 10.42
C ASN A 168 6.66 8.50 9.57
N TYR A 169 6.51 7.28 10.10
CA TYR A 169 6.75 6.00 9.43
C TYR A 169 6.33 4.82 10.31
N ILE A 170 6.10 3.67 9.67
CA ILE A 170 6.37 2.35 10.24
C ILE A 170 7.73 1.88 9.72
N THR A 171 8.47 1.09 10.50
CA THR A 171 9.78 0.58 10.12
C THR A 171 9.95 -0.88 10.49
N PHE A 172 10.61 -1.63 9.62
CA PHE A 172 10.91 -3.05 9.78
C PHE A 172 12.41 -3.15 10.09
N GLU A 173 12.74 -3.47 11.34
CA GLU A 173 14.12 -3.46 11.83
C GLU A 173 14.65 -4.87 12.06
N VAL A 174 15.84 -5.15 11.53
CA VAL A 174 16.57 -6.41 11.70
C VAL A 174 17.92 -6.13 12.36
N ARG A 175 18.29 -6.95 13.34
CA ARG A 175 19.62 -6.90 14.00
C ARG A 175 20.22 -8.30 14.09
N ASN A 176 21.55 -8.36 14.23
CA ASN A 176 22.27 -9.60 14.56
C ASN A 176 22.01 -10.77 13.58
N LEU A 177 21.79 -10.45 12.30
CA LEU A 177 21.54 -11.40 11.22
C LEU A 177 22.87 -12.04 10.77
N PRO A 178 23.07 -13.36 10.95
CA PRO A 178 24.33 -14.01 10.59
C PRO A 178 24.43 -14.29 9.09
N ALA A 179 25.63 -14.60 8.60
CA ALA A 179 25.86 -14.97 7.21
C ALA A 179 25.01 -16.17 6.78
N ASN A 180 24.50 -16.15 5.54
CA ASN A 180 23.61 -17.16 4.96
C ASN A 180 22.23 -17.30 5.67
N ALA A 181 21.80 -16.29 6.43
CA ALA A 181 20.46 -16.19 6.97
C ALA A 181 19.71 -15.01 6.35
N TYR A 182 18.38 -15.14 6.25
CA TYR A 182 17.49 -14.19 5.60
C TYR A 182 16.37 -13.78 6.57
N VAL A 183 15.94 -12.53 6.46
CA VAL A 183 14.62 -12.09 6.92
C VAL A 183 13.86 -11.58 5.69
N GLY A 184 12.62 -12.03 5.54
CA GLY A 184 11.70 -11.62 4.47
C GLY A 184 10.49 -10.93 5.04
N ILE A 185 9.94 -9.98 4.29
CA ILE A 185 8.77 -9.16 4.63
C ILE A 185 7.88 -9.02 3.40
N ASP A 186 6.57 -9.16 3.59
CA ASP A 186 5.58 -9.21 2.51
C ASP A 186 4.14 -8.90 3.01
N GLU A 187 3.16 -8.83 2.11
CA GLU A 187 1.71 -8.83 2.37
C GLU A 187 1.26 -7.76 3.39
N PHE A 188 1.67 -6.51 3.16
CA PHE A 188 1.16 -5.35 3.92
C PHE A 188 -0.28 -5.08 3.53
N LEU A 189 -1.17 -5.04 4.53
CA LEU A 189 -2.59 -4.78 4.31
C LEU A 189 -3.21 -4.08 5.53
N ILE A 190 -3.95 -3.00 5.29
CA ILE A 190 -4.85 -2.43 6.30
C ILE A 190 -6.16 -3.19 6.33
N LEU A 191 -6.58 -3.62 7.52
CA LEU A 191 -7.88 -4.19 7.83
C LEU A 191 -8.71 -3.26 8.71
N ASN A 192 -10.03 -3.29 8.54
CA ASN A 192 -11.00 -2.59 9.39
C ASN A 192 -11.34 -3.40 10.67
N GLU A 193 -12.22 -2.86 11.52
CA GLU A 193 -12.65 -3.51 12.78
C GLU A 193 -13.28 -4.90 12.57
N SER A 194 -13.93 -5.11 11.42
CA SER A 194 -14.50 -6.39 10.98
C SER A 194 -13.47 -7.33 10.32
N GLN A 195 -12.18 -7.00 10.40
CA GLN A 195 -11.05 -7.70 9.77
C GLN A 195 -11.15 -7.86 8.24
N GLN A 196 -11.89 -6.97 7.58
CA GLN A 196 -11.97 -6.90 6.11
C GLN A 196 -10.96 -5.88 5.57
N PRO A 197 -10.45 -6.04 4.33
CA PRO A 197 -9.62 -5.04 3.66
C PRO A 197 -10.23 -3.63 3.76
N PHE A 198 -9.47 -2.71 4.35
CA PHE A 198 -9.89 -1.32 4.57
C PHE A 198 -9.74 -0.50 3.30
N CYS A 199 -8.60 -0.68 2.62
CA CYS A 199 -8.31 -0.06 1.35
C CYS A 199 -9.06 -0.81 0.24
N SER A 200 -9.75 -0.08 -0.63
CA SER A 200 -10.26 -0.64 -1.87
C SER A 200 -9.10 -1.27 -2.64
N VAL A 201 -9.25 -2.51 -3.09
CA VAL A 201 -8.34 -3.09 -4.09
C VAL A 201 -8.32 -2.14 -5.28
N ILE A 202 -7.13 -1.67 -5.67
CA ILE A 202 -6.97 -0.84 -6.87
C ILE A 202 -7.39 -1.73 -8.04
N PRO A 203 -8.48 -1.42 -8.79
CA PRO A 203 -8.87 -2.26 -9.91
C PRO A 203 -7.79 -2.20 -10.99
N GLU A 204 -7.40 -3.34 -11.55
CA GLU A 204 -6.40 -3.44 -12.62
C GLU A 204 -6.91 -2.78 -13.92
N SER A 205 -6.79 -1.46 -14.00
CA SER A 205 -7.14 -0.73 -15.22
C SER A 205 -5.99 -0.84 -16.23
N ARG A 206 -6.04 -1.91 -17.05
CA ARG A 206 -5.18 -2.31 -18.20
C ARG A 206 -4.22 -3.46 -17.87
N PHE A 207 -3.95 -4.28 -18.90
CA PHE A 207 -3.48 -5.69 -18.87
C PHE A 207 -4.63 -6.66 -18.51
N ILE A 208 -5.11 -7.56 -19.39
CA ILE A 208 -4.75 -7.89 -20.79
C ILE A 208 -6.02 -8.14 -21.64
N GLU A 209 -6.10 -7.57 -22.85
CA GLU A 209 -6.90 -8.13 -23.95
C GLU A 209 -6.03 -9.12 -24.77
N SER A 210 -6.20 -10.42 -24.56
CA SER A 210 -5.80 -11.50 -25.48
C SER A 210 -6.25 -12.86 -24.91
N PHE A 211 -6.16 -13.92 -25.73
CA PHE A 211 -6.51 -15.30 -25.36
C PHE A 211 -7.98 -15.58 -24.98
N VAL A 212 -8.89 -15.10 -25.83
CA VAL A 212 -9.97 -15.99 -26.31
C VAL A 212 -9.49 -16.60 -27.63
N ASP A 213 -9.13 -17.89 -27.60
CA ASP A 213 -8.84 -18.67 -28.81
C ASP A 213 -10.17 -19.08 -29.46
N PRO A 214 -10.48 -18.66 -30.70
CA PRO A 214 -11.73 -18.99 -31.38
C PRO A 214 -11.71 -20.33 -32.13
N THR A 215 -10.77 -21.25 -31.82
CA THR A 215 -10.47 -22.43 -32.64
C THR A 215 -10.91 -23.79 -32.03
N ILE A 216 -11.98 -23.81 -31.24
CA ILE A 216 -12.71 -25.07 -30.93
C ILE A 216 -14.19 -24.93 -31.29
N ARG A 217 -14.57 -25.58 -32.39
CA ARG A 217 -15.92 -26.08 -32.64
C ARG A 217 -15.82 -27.52 -33.14
N HIS A 218 -16.71 -28.37 -32.63
CA HIS A 218 -17.08 -29.63 -33.26
C HIS A 218 -18.18 -29.39 -34.31
#